data_AF-A0A7V0SCR7-F1
#
_entry.id   AF-A0A7V0SCR7-F1
#
_cell.length_a   1.000
_cell.length_b   1.000
_cell.length_c   1.000
_cell.angle_alpha   90.00
_cell.angle_beta   90.00
_cell.angle_gamma   90.00
#
_symmetry.space_group_name_H-M   'P 1'
#
loop_
_entity.id
_entity.type
_entity.pdbx_description
1 polymer ?
#
loop_
_entity_poly.entity_id
_entity_poly.type
_entity_poly.pdbx_seq_one_letter_code
_entity_poly.pdbx_strand_id
1 'polypeptide(L)'
;MNGLPITRYQIGQIKLMLRYGVMALLAVFFLGNIAALIFIKKIRVNPEHYVIREGVPFFSSSDEYIKLIKNYHHRIGAKVVIHTMRMGESYWDTARRYNVSIDTIIAANPFLTSLSSREGMKIVVPREDGVLMAADNLYDVYRMKKLLGPGTKARGEYRQSLFRLFSLDDLRFVFYPGARPVLVNARLQDLYNIRRTFQNPLRGGLYSSLYGDRVDPMREGMAFHNGVDIQARMGTPIHPVRDGMVSLTGWMDGYGLTV
;
A
#
# COMPACT_ATOMS: atom_id res chain seq x y z
N MET A 1 -17.86 45.19 42.42
CA MET A 1 -17.67 44.46 41.15
C MET A 1 -18.91 43.62 40.90
N ASN A 2 -19.67 43.97 39.87
CA ASN A 2 -21.01 43.43 39.58
C ASN A 2 -20.90 41.98 39.10
N GLY A 3 -21.24 41.03 39.98
CA GLY A 3 -21.47 39.64 39.57
C GLY A 3 -22.74 39.55 38.72
N LEU A 4 -22.73 38.68 37.70
CA LEU A 4 -23.90 38.40 36.87
C LEU A 4 -25.15 38.15 37.75
N PRO A 5 -26.32 38.74 37.44
CA PRO A 5 -27.52 38.63 38.26
C PRO A 5 -28.22 37.28 38.04
N ILE A 6 -27.59 36.19 38.50
CA ILE A 6 -28.13 34.83 38.38
C ILE A 6 -28.70 34.41 39.73
N THR A 7 -30.01 34.19 39.79
CA THR A 7 -30.72 33.73 41.00
C THR A 7 -30.48 32.23 41.27
N ARG A 8 -30.67 31.79 42.52
CA ARG A 8 -30.59 30.34 42.86
C ARG A 8 -31.57 29.49 42.05
N TYR A 9 -32.74 30.03 41.71
CA TYR A 9 -33.72 29.38 40.84
C TYR A 9 -33.17 29.18 39.42
N GLN A 10 -32.59 30.23 38.82
CA GLN A 10 -31.96 30.16 37.51
C GLN A 10 -30.79 29.15 37.49
N ILE A 11 -29.96 29.13 38.54
CA ILE A 11 -28.89 28.12 38.68
C ILE A 11 -29.47 26.70 38.72
N GLY A 12 -30.59 26.47 39.41
CA GLY A 12 -31.29 25.19 39.46
C GLY A 12 -31.78 24.74 38.08
N GLN A 13 -32.42 25.65 37.33
CA GLN A 13 -32.90 25.38 35.97
C GLN A 13 -31.75 25.06 35.00
N ILE A 14 -30.66 25.84 35.05
CA ILE A 14 -29.45 25.58 34.25
C ILE A 14 -28.88 24.19 34.55
N LYS A 15 -28.76 23.81 35.83
CA LYS A 15 -28.29 22.47 36.22
C LYS A 15 -29.20 21.35 35.71
N LEU A 16 -30.52 21.55 35.75
CA LEU A 16 -31.49 20.58 35.26
C LEU A 16 -31.41 20.42 33.73
N MET A 17 -31.37 21.53 32.99
CA MET A 17 -31.20 21.52 31.53
C MET A 17 -29.88 20.88 31.12
N LEU A 18 -28.78 21.17 31.82
CA LEU A 18 -27.50 20.52 31.58
C LEU A 18 -27.57 19.01 31.80
N ARG A 19 -28.22 18.55 32.89
CA ARG A 19 -28.39 17.11 33.15
C ARG A 19 -29.17 16.41 32.04
N TYR A 20 -30.32 16.95 31.64
CA TYR A 20 -31.12 16.36 30.56
C TYR A 20 -30.42 16.47 29.20
N GLY A 21 -29.72 17.57 28.95
CA GLY A 21 -28.90 17.73 27.74
C GLY A 21 -27.80 16.67 27.64
N VAL A 22 -27.06 16.42 28.74
CA VAL A 22 -26.04 15.37 28.80
C VAL A 22 -26.67 13.99 28.61
N MET A 23 -27.80 13.70 29.27
CA MET A 23 -28.50 12.42 29.09
C MET A 23 -28.98 12.21 27.66
N ALA A 24 -29.52 13.25 27.02
CA ALA A 24 -29.95 13.19 25.62
C ALA A 24 -28.75 12.96 24.68
N LEU A 25 -27.63 13.65 24.90
CA LEU A 25 -26.40 13.45 24.13
C LEU A 25 -25.86 12.02 24.29
N LEU A 26 -25.84 11.48 25.51
CA LEU A 26 -25.46 10.09 25.76
C LEU A 26 -26.42 9.12 25.07
N ALA A 27 -27.73 9.36 25.12
CA ALA A 27 -28.72 8.54 24.45
C ALA A 27 -28.51 8.53 22.93
N VAL A 28 -28.30 9.69 22.30
CA VAL A 28 -27.97 9.80 20.86
C VAL A 28 -26.67 9.05 20.54
N PHE A 29 -25.65 9.19 21.38
CA PHE A 29 -24.38 8.49 21.24
C PHE A 29 -24.56 6.95 21.26
N PHE A 30 -25.25 6.42 22.27
CA PHE A 30 -25.48 4.97 22.40
C PHE A 30 -26.39 4.43 21.30
N LEU A 31 -27.51 5.10 21.02
CA LEU A 31 -28.43 4.72 19.94
C LEU A 31 -27.74 4.74 18.58
N GLY A 32 -26.91 5.75 18.32
CA GLY A 32 -26.12 5.82 17.09
C GLY A 32 -25.13 4.67 16.95
N ASN A 33 -24.46 4.26 18.03
CA ASN A 33 -23.58 3.08 18.02
C ASN A 33 -24.35 1.76 17.84
N ILE A 34 -25.53 1.61 18.46
CA ILE A 34 -26.40 0.43 18.26
C ILE A 34 -26.88 0.36 16.80
N ALA A 35 -27.37 1.48 16.27
CA ALA A 35 -27.78 1.58 14.87
C ALA A 35 -26.62 1.22 13.94
N ALA A 36 -25.40 1.70 14.22
CA ALA A 36 -24.22 1.35 13.44
C ALA A 36 -23.90 -0.16 13.46
N LEU A 37 -24.04 -0.84 14.61
CA LEU A 37 -23.83 -2.29 14.71
C LEU A 37 -24.81 -3.12 13.87
N ILE A 38 -26.01 -2.59 13.63
CA ILE A 38 -27.10 -3.25 12.90
C ILE A 38 -27.02 -2.93 11.40
N PHE A 39 -26.89 -1.65 11.05
CA PHE A 39 -27.07 -1.18 9.68
C PHE A 39 -25.77 -1.06 8.88
N ILE A 40 -24.61 -0.91 9.52
CA ILE A 40 -23.34 -0.83 8.80
C ILE A 40 -22.88 -2.23 8.42
N LYS A 41 -22.64 -2.42 7.12
CA LYS A 41 -22.10 -3.67 6.58
C LYS A 41 -20.76 -3.96 7.25
N LYS A 42 -20.55 -5.21 7.67
CA LYS A 42 -19.30 -5.63 8.32
C LYS A 42 -18.32 -6.14 7.27
N ILE A 43 -17.03 -5.90 7.47
CA ILE A 43 -15.96 -6.54 6.73
C ILE A 43 -15.65 -7.88 7.39
N ARG A 44 -16.00 -8.97 6.70
CA ARG A 44 -15.68 -10.33 7.13
C ARG A 44 -14.67 -10.96 6.20
N VAL A 45 -13.64 -11.60 6.77
CA VAL A 45 -12.57 -12.24 6.01
C VAL A 45 -12.30 -13.61 6.61
N ASN A 46 -12.20 -14.64 5.76
CA ASN A 46 -11.83 -15.96 6.20
C ASN A 46 -10.34 -15.96 6.61
N PRO A 47 -9.99 -16.33 7.86
CA PRO A 47 -8.61 -16.34 8.33
C PRO A 47 -7.69 -17.26 7.52
N GLU A 48 -8.22 -18.29 6.83
CA GLU A 48 -7.43 -19.18 5.97
C GLU A 48 -6.83 -18.49 4.73
N HIS A 49 -7.27 -17.27 4.40
CA HIS A 49 -6.83 -16.53 3.22
C HIS A 49 -5.73 -15.50 3.49
N TYR A 50 -5.29 -15.36 4.75
CA TYR A 50 -4.15 -14.54 5.11
C TYR A 50 -3.33 -15.17 6.23
N VAL A 51 -2.06 -14.79 6.31
CA VAL A 51 -1.17 -15.14 7.41
C VAL A 51 -0.75 -13.88 8.13
N ILE A 52 -0.68 -13.93 9.46
CA ILE A 52 -0.15 -12.83 10.25
C ILE A 52 1.36 -12.95 10.28
N ARG A 53 2.05 -11.92 9.80
CA ARG A 53 3.52 -11.81 9.84
C ARG A 53 3.91 -10.48 10.46
N GLU A 54 4.73 -10.52 11.50
CA GLU A 54 5.10 -9.32 12.27
C GLU A 54 3.88 -8.54 12.78
N GLY A 55 2.75 -9.22 13.01
CA GLY A 55 1.46 -8.60 13.37
C GLY A 55 0.79 -7.86 12.21
N VAL A 56 1.07 -8.22 10.96
CA VAL A 56 0.39 -7.67 9.80
C VAL A 56 -0.24 -8.80 8.98
N PRO A 57 -1.52 -8.69 8.60
CA PRO A 57 -2.17 -9.63 7.69
C PRO A 57 -1.59 -9.58 6.27
N PHE A 58 -1.05 -10.70 5.79
CA PHE A 58 -0.61 -10.90 4.41
C PHE A 58 -1.49 -11.93 3.71
N PHE A 59 -2.25 -11.49 2.71
CA PHE A 59 -3.10 -12.38 1.94
C PHE A 59 -2.28 -13.32 1.06
N SER A 60 -2.71 -14.57 0.96
CA SER A 60 -2.09 -15.60 0.11
C SER A 60 -2.76 -15.72 -1.26
N SER A 61 -4.05 -15.37 -1.35
CA SER A 61 -4.85 -15.45 -2.57
C SER A 61 -5.10 -14.07 -3.19
N SER A 62 -4.74 -13.93 -4.47
CA SER A 62 -5.10 -12.77 -5.30
C SER A 62 -6.61 -12.57 -5.34
N ASP A 63 -7.38 -13.62 -5.67
CA ASP A 63 -8.80 -13.47 -5.94
C ASP A 63 -9.60 -13.03 -4.71
N GLU A 64 -9.30 -13.59 -3.54
CA GLU A 64 -9.94 -13.20 -2.28
C GLU A 64 -9.56 -11.78 -1.86
N TYR A 65 -8.29 -11.39 -2.03
CA TYR A 65 -7.87 -10.03 -1.77
C TYR A 65 -8.54 -9.01 -2.70
N ILE A 66 -8.62 -9.31 -4.00
CA ILE A 66 -9.28 -8.46 -5.00
C ILE A 66 -10.78 -8.38 -4.72
N LYS A 67 -11.43 -9.48 -4.34
CA LYS A 67 -12.84 -9.51 -3.94
C LYS A 67 -13.09 -8.67 -2.69
N LEU A 68 -12.19 -8.72 -1.70
CA LEU A 68 -12.24 -7.88 -0.51
C LEU A 68 -12.14 -6.40 -0.90
N ILE A 69 -11.15 -6.01 -1.70
CA ILE A 69 -10.94 -4.63 -2.14
C ILE A 69 -12.15 -4.09 -2.91
N LYS A 70 -12.77 -4.89 -3.80
CA LYS A 70 -13.98 -4.49 -4.54
C LYS A 70 -15.19 -4.25 -3.65
N ASN A 71 -15.33 -5.03 -2.58
CA ASN A 71 -16.46 -4.96 -1.66
C ASN A 71 -16.18 -4.08 -0.43
N TYR A 72 -14.99 -3.48 -0.35
CA TYR A 72 -14.56 -2.65 0.75
C TYR A 72 -15.27 -1.30 0.68
N HIS A 73 -16.07 -0.99 1.68
CA HIS A 73 -16.96 0.17 1.70
C HIS A 73 -16.45 1.29 2.62
N HIS A 74 -15.31 1.08 3.28
CA HIS A 74 -14.63 2.14 4.03
C HIS A 74 -13.57 2.82 3.18
N ARG A 75 -13.14 4.01 3.61
CA ARG A 75 -12.05 4.69 2.92
C ARG A 75 -10.71 4.00 3.18
N ILE A 76 -10.10 3.46 2.13
CA ILE A 76 -8.76 2.83 2.17
C ILE A 76 -7.64 3.84 2.53
N GLY A 77 -7.82 5.11 2.16
CA GLY A 77 -6.82 6.16 2.40
C GLY A 77 -6.07 6.63 1.15
N ALA A 78 -6.22 5.90 0.04
CA ALA A 78 -5.81 6.29 -1.32
C ALA A 78 -6.89 5.90 -2.33
N LYS A 79 -6.88 6.52 -3.51
CA LYS A 79 -7.63 6.00 -4.67
C LYS A 79 -6.91 4.76 -5.19
N VAL A 80 -7.63 3.66 -5.35
CA VAL A 80 -7.08 2.39 -5.85
C VAL A 80 -7.77 1.99 -7.15
N VAL A 81 -7.02 1.35 -8.04
CA VAL A 81 -7.54 0.76 -9.27
C VAL A 81 -7.16 -0.72 -9.26
N ILE A 82 -8.07 -1.57 -9.75
CA ILE A 82 -7.77 -2.98 -9.99
C ILE A 82 -7.36 -3.10 -11.45
N HIS A 83 -6.11 -3.48 -11.67
CA HIS A 83 -5.54 -3.66 -12.99
C HIS A 83 -5.40 -5.14 -13.32
N THR A 84 -5.80 -5.52 -14.52
CA THR A 84 -5.59 -6.86 -15.08
C THR A 84 -4.37 -6.83 -15.97
N MET A 85 -3.36 -7.65 -15.63
CA MET A 85 -2.10 -7.78 -16.36
C MET A 85 -2.36 -8.27 -17.79
N ARG A 86 -1.79 -7.57 -18.78
CA ARG A 86 -1.82 -7.99 -20.19
C ARG A 86 -0.73 -9.02 -20.47
N MET A 87 -0.85 -9.70 -21.61
CA MET A 87 0.20 -10.57 -22.13
C MET A 87 1.54 -9.81 -22.23
N GLY A 88 2.59 -10.35 -21.60
CA GLY A 88 3.94 -9.76 -21.59
C GLY A 88 4.12 -8.50 -20.75
N GLU A 89 3.06 -7.96 -20.13
CA GLU A 89 3.14 -6.75 -19.30
C GLU A 89 3.82 -7.04 -17.96
N SER A 90 4.87 -6.30 -17.62
CA SER A 90 5.55 -6.44 -16.33
C SER A 90 4.93 -5.54 -15.25
N TYR A 91 5.21 -5.82 -13.97
CA TYR A 91 4.79 -4.92 -12.89
C TYR A 91 5.39 -3.51 -13.03
N TRP A 92 6.57 -3.36 -13.64
CA TRP A 92 7.18 -2.05 -13.91
C TRP A 92 6.41 -1.26 -14.97
N ASP A 93 5.86 -1.94 -15.99
CA ASP A 93 5.02 -1.30 -17.00
C ASP A 93 3.73 -0.77 -16.38
N THR A 94 3.13 -1.58 -15.50
CA THR A 94 1.98 -1.15 -14.72
C THR A 94 2.33 0.03 -13.81
N ALA A 95 3.43 -0.05 -13.05
CA ALA A 95 3.88 1.02 -12.16
C ALA A 95 4.01 2.35 -12.92
N ARG A 96 4.70 2.31 -14.07
CA ARG A 96 4.88 3.45 -14.97
C ARG A 96 3.56 3.98 -15.50
N ARG A 97 2.67 3.12 -15.99
CA ARG A 97 1.34 3.48 -16.51
C ARG A 97 0.52 4.25 -15.48
N TYR A 98 0.58 3.82 -14.22
CA TYR A 98 -0.16 4.45 -13.14
C TYR A 98 0.61 5.58 -12.43
N ASN A 99 1.82 5.89 -12.88
CA ASN A 99 2.74 6.86 -12.27
C ASN A 99 2.96 6.62 -10.78
N VAL A 100 3.29 5.37 -10.44
CA VAL A 100 3.68 4.94 -9.09
C VAL A 100 4.95 4.11 -9.19
N SER A 101 5.64 3.96 -8.08
CA SER A 101 6.78 3.06 -7.93
C SER A 101 6.32 1.60 -7.88
N ILE A 102 7.21 0.72 -8.33
CA ILE A 102 7.06 -0.73 -8.13
C ILE A 102 7.04 -1.10 -6.63
N ASP A 103 7.63 -0.28 -5.75
CA ASP A 103 7.53 -0.45 -4.29
C ASP A 103 6.06 -0.36 -3.82
N THR A 104 5.31 0.60 -4.35
CA THR A 104 3.88 0.76 -4.09
C THR A 104 3.08 -0.44 -4.59
N ILE A 105 3.41 -0.99 -5.78
CA ILE A 105 2.75 -2.20 -6.30
C ILE A 105 3.04 -3.40 -5.40
N ILE A 106 4.29 -3.63 -5.01
CA ILE A 106 4.65 -4.76 -4.15
C ILE A 106 3.93 -4.63 -2.79
N ALA A 107 3.92 -3.45 -2.19
CA ALA A 107 3.25 -3.19 -0.92
C ALA A 107 1.74 -3.49 -0.99
N ALA A 108 1.08 -3.01 -2.04
CA ALA A 108 -0.37 -3.12 -2.20
C ALA A 108 -0.87 -4.53 -2.55
N ASN A 109 0.02 -5.47 -2.86
CA ASN A 109 -0.34 -6.80 -3.32
C ASN A 109 0.38 -7.87 -2.48
N PRO A 110 -0.08 -8.12 -1.23
CA PRO A 110 0.60 -8.99 -0.27
C PRO A 110 0.67 -10.47 -0.71
N PHE A 111 -0.12 -10.86 -1.70
CA PHE A 111 -0.14 -12.20 -2.32
C PHE A 111 0.95 -12.40 -3.38
N LEU A 112 1.67 -11.36 -3.79
CA LEU A 112 2.79 -11.50 -4.71
C LEU A 112 3.90 -12.31 -4.05
N THR A 113 4.29 -13.42 -4.68
CA THR A 113 5.38 -14.30 -4.20
C THR A 113 6.62 -14.25 -5.10
N SER A 114 6.49 -13.67 -6.30
CA SER A 114 7.57 -13.37 -7.23
C SER A 114 7.30 -12.04 -7.94
N LEU A 115 8.30 -11.48 -8.62
CA LEU A 115 8.15 -10.30 -9.48
C LEU A 115 7.86 -10.67 -10.95
N SER A 116 7.44 -11.92 -11.18
CA SER A 116 6.98 -12.39 -12.48
C SER A 116 5.47 -12.16 -12.56
N SER A 117 5.03 -11.39 -13.55
CA SER A 117 3.61 -11.21 -13.84
C SER A 117 3.07 -12.39 -14.66
N ARG A 118 1.79 -12.68 -14.49
CA ARG A 118 1.05 -13.64 -15.30
C ARG A 118 -0.08 -12.90 -16.01
N GLU A 119 -0.35 -13.26 -17.25
CA GLU A 119 -1.48 -12.73 -17.99
C GLU A 119 -2.79 -12.98 -17.24
N GLY A 120 -3.70 -12.00 -17.26
CA GLY A 120 -5.01 -12.09 -16.61
C GLY A 120 -5.00 -11.90 -15.10
N MET A 121 -3.82 -11.91 -14.46
CA MET A 121 -3.68 -11.66 -13.03
C MET A 121 -4.19 -10.26 -12.67
N LYS A 122 -4.94 -10.16 -11.56
CA LYS A 122 -5.46 -8.89 -11.06
C LYS A 122 -4.60 -8.39 -9.91
N ILE A 123 -4.22 -7.13 -9.96
CA ILE A 123 -3.47 -6.45 -8.90
C ILE A 123 -4.15 -5.14 -8.52
N VAL A 124 -3.93 -4.72 -7.28
CA VAL A 124 -4.31 -3.43 -6.75
C VAL A 124 -3.20 -2.42 -7.02
N VAL A 125 -3.57 -1.29 -7.60
CA VAL A 125 -2.66 -0.19 -7.90
C VAL A 125 -3.19 1.09 -7.24
N PRO A 126 -2.56 1.54 -6.15
CA PRO A 126 -2.79 2.89 -5.62
C PRO A 126 -2.46 3.95 -6.67
N ARG A 127 -3.16 5.09 -6.65
CA ARG A 127 -2.95 6.24 -7.57
C ARG A 127 -2.00 7.31 -7.00
N GLU A 128 -1.27 6.96 -5.95
CA GLU A 128 -0.21 7.75 -5.35
C GLU A 128 0.81 6.78 -4.73
N ASP A 129 2.07 7.20 -4.63
CA ASP A 129 3.10 6.38 -4.01
C ASP A 129 2.86 6.17 -2.53
N GLY A 130 3.13 4.96 -2.03
CA GLY A 130 3.00 4.63 -0.61
C GLY A 130 2.80 3.15 -0.32
N VAL A 131 2.57 2.86 0.95
CA VAL A 131 2.32 1.49 1.45
C VAL A 131 0.84 1.33 1.73
N LEU A 132 0.16 0.45 1.00
CA LEU A 132 -1.18 -0.03 1.33
C LEU A 132 -1.06 -1.34 2.12
N MET A 133 -1.66 -1.41 3.30
CA MET A 133 -1.69 -2.64 4.11
C MET A 133 -3.08 -2.91 4.69
N ALA A 134 -3.37 -4.18 4.94
CA ALA A 134 -4.42 -4.57 5.85
C ALA A 134 -3.91 -4.49 7.30
N ALA A 135 -4.78 -4.17 8.24
CA ALA A 135 -4.54 -4.13 9.67
C ALA A 135 -5.71 -4.80 10.38
N ASP A 136 -5.43 -5.69 11.32
CA ASP A 136 -6.47 -6.30 12.15
C ASP A 136 -6.80 -5.41 13.36
N ASN A 137 -5.83 -4.61 13.82
CA ASN A 137 -6.00 -3.72 14.97
C ASN A 137 -5.21 -2.40 14.84
N LEU A 138 -5.42 -1.48 15.79
CA LEU A 138 -4.72 -0.18 15.80
C LEU A 138 -3.22 -0.27 16.14
N TYR A 139 -2.80 -1.30 16.86
CA TYR A 139 -1.39 -1.56 17.15
C TYR A 139 -0.61 -1.94 15.88
N ASP A 140 -1.21 -2.64 14.91
CA ASP A 140 -0.55 -2.96 13.64
C ASP A 140 -0.23 -1.69 12.86
N VAL A 141 -1.17 -0.73 12.88
CA VAL A 141 -1.02 0.59 12.27
C VAL A 141 0.11 1.36 12.96
N TYR A 142 0.14 1.36 14.29
CA TYR A 142 1.22 2.00 15.04
C TYR A 142 2.58 1.32 14.79
N ARG A 143 2.63 0.00 14.77
CA ARG A 143 3.82 -0.81 14.53
C ARG A 143 4.40 -0.56 13.15
N MET A 144 3.57 -0.61 12.11
CA MET A 144 4.00 -0.29 10.75
C MET A 144 4.51 1.15 10.67
N LYS A 145 3.80 2.13 11.25
CA LYS A 145 4.28 3.51 11.30
C LYS A 145 5.69 3.61 11.90
N LYS A 146 5.96 2.88 12.99
CA LYS A 146 7.30 2.84 13.62
C LYS A 146 8.35 2.22 12.69
N LEU A 147 8.00 1.17 11.95
CA LEU A 147 8.89 0.52 10.99
C LEU A 147 9.20 1.40 9.77
N LEU A 148 8.19 2.11 9.25
CA LEU A 148 8.34 2.98 8.08
C LEU A 148 9.13 4.26 8.38
N GLY A 149 9.27 4.62 9.66
CA GLY A 149 10.11 5.73 10.13
C GLY A 149 9.36 7.03 10.44
N PRO A 150 10.08 8.04 10.94
CA PRO A 150 9.50 9.31 11.37
C PRO A 150 8.88 10.08 10.19
N GLY A 151 7.84 10.87 10.47
CA GLY A 151 7.14 11.68 9.46
C GLY A 151 6.06 10.94 8.66
N THR A 152 5.99 9.61 8.76
CA THR A 152 4.96 8.80 8.08
C THR A 152 3.57 9.07 8.67
N LYS A 153 2.58 9.29 7.79
CA LYS A 153 1.19 9.57 8.16
C LYS A 153 0.28 8.50 7.60
N ALA A 154 -0.46 7.82 8.47
CA ALA A 154 -1.51 6.89 8.07
C ALA A 154 -2.73 7.66 7.56
N ARG A 155 -3.29 7.22 6.43
CA ARG A 155 -4.58 7.63 5.88
C ARG A 155 -5.51 6.42 5.83
N GLY A 156 -6.82 6.70 5.86
CA GLY A 156 -7.87 5.69 5.79
C GLY A 156 -8.81 5.76 6.98
N GLU A 157 -9.88 4.98 6.91
CA GLU A 157 -10.94 4.90 7.91
C GLU A 157 -10.76 3.62 8.74
N TYR A 158 -9.64 3.59 9.46
CA TYR A 158 -9.23 2.49 10.31
C TYR A 158 -9.44 2.79 11.80
N ARG A 159 -9.66 4.07 12.16
CA ARG A 159 -9.92 4.49 13.55
C ARG A 159 -11.41 4.46 13.84
N GLN A 160 -11.75 4.24 15.11
CA GLN A 160 -13.11 4.38 15.61
C GLN A 160 -13.64 5.81 15.38
N SER A 161 -14.95 5.91 15.19
CA SER A 161 -15.68 7.19 15.08
C SER A 161 -16.76 7.28 16.15
N LEU A 162 -17.35 8.46 16.35
CA LEU A 162 -18.36 8.71 17.40
C LEU A 162 -19.48 7.65 17.46
N PHE A 163 -19.94 7.16 16.30
CA PHE A 163 -20.99 6.13 16.21
C PHE A 163 -20.47 4.74 15.82
N ARG A 164 -19.17 4.48 15.95
CA ARG A 164 -18.54 3.17 15.67
C ARG A 164 -17.42 2.88 16.65
N LEU A 165 -17.76 2.87 17.93
CA LEU A 165 -16.79 2.55 18.98
C LEU A 165 -16.38 1.07 18.95
N PHE A 166 -17.31 0.18 18.63
CA PHE A 166 -17.11 -1.28 18.61
C PHE A 166 -17.19 -1.87 17.19
N SER A 167 -16.30 -1.43 16.29
CA SER A 167 -16.25 -2.00 14.92
C SER A 167 -16.05 -3.52 14.99
N LEU A 168 -16.98 -4.28 14.42
CA LEU A 168 -16.94 -5.76 14.32
C LEU A 168 -16.32 -6.21 12.99
N ASP A 169 -15.41 -5.42 12.46
CA ASP A 169 -14.72 -5.76 11.22
C ASP A 169 -13.51 -6.59 11.55
N ASP A 170 -13.28 -7.63 10.75
CA ASP A 170 -12.12 -8.50 10.92
C ASP A 170 -10.83 -7.77 10.49
N LEU A 171 -10.91 -6.88 9.49
CA LEU A 171 -9.77 -6.15 8.91
C LEU A 171 -10.14 -4.75 8.44
N ARG A 172 -9.17 -3.83 8.51
CA ARG A 172 -9.21 -2.48 7.93
C ARG A 172 -8.02 -2.25 7.01
N PHE A 173 -8.18 -1.36 6.03
CA PHE A 173 -7.06 -0.91 5.20
C PHE A 173 -6.50 0.41 5.69
N VAL A 174 -5.18 0.54 5.61
CA VAL A 174 -4.44 1.76 5.91
C VAL A 174 -3.45 2.03 4.79
N PHE A 175 -3.35 3.30 4.41
CA PHE A 175 -2.41 3.78 3.42
C PHE A 175 -1.39 4.75 4.03
N TYR A 176 -0.10 4.57 3.72
CA TYR A 176 0.98 5.45 4.14
C TYR A 176 1.59 6.11 2.89
N PRO A 177 1.16 7.34 2.54
CA PRO A 177 1.64 8.04 1.36
C PRO A 177 3.14 8.32 1.44
N GLY A 178 3.83 8.13 0.32
CA GLY A 178 5.27 8.36 0.15
C GLY A 178 6.17 7.37 0.88
N ALA A 179 5.61 6.44 1.67
CA ALA A 179 6.40 5.43 2.37
C ALA A 179 6.85 4.31 1.41
N ARG A 180 8.02 3.73 1.68
CA ARG A 180 8.51 2.52 1.01
C ARG A 180 8.26 1.33 1.94
N PRO A 181 7.80 0.17 1.44
CA PRO A 181 7.51 -0.96 2.31
C PRO A 181 8.78 -1.45 3.00
N VAL A 182 8.63 -1.89 4.24
CA VAL A 182 9.66 -2.59 5.01
C VAL A 182 9.34 -4.08 5.10
N LEU A 183 8.03 -4.41 5.12
CA LEU A 183 7.51 -5.76 5.12
C LEU A 183 6.73 -6.01 3.84
N VAL A 184 7.02 -7.13 3.17
CA VAL A 184 6.31 -7.63 1.99
C VAL A 184 5.98 -9.11 2.18
N ASN A 185 5.51 -9.82 1.15
CA ASN A 185 5.34 -11.27 1.24
C ASN A 185 6.65 -11.96 1.66
N ALA A 186 6.58 -12.99 2.51
CA ALA A 186 7.76 -13.69 3.01
C ALA A 186 8.67 -14.21 1.87
N ARG A 187 8.08 -14.72 0.78
CA ARG A 187 8.85 -15.22 -0.39
C ARG A 187 9.54 -14.12 -1.19
N LEU A 188 9.07 -12.88 -1.07
CA LEU A 188 9.66 -11.71 -1.72
C LEU A 188 10.57 -10.90 -0.79
N GLN A 189 10.58 -11.16 0.52
CA GLN A 189 11.23 -10.28 1.48
C GLN A 189 12.74 -10.16 1.23
N ASP A 190 13.43 -11.26 0.98
CA ASP A 190 14.88 -11.24 0.77
C ASP A 190 15.24 -10.52 -0.54
N LEU A 191 14.51 -10.82 -1.61
CA LEU A 191 14.65 -10.12 -2.89
C LEU A 191 14.40 -8.61 -2.72
N TYR A 192 13.37 -8.25 -1.96
CA TYR A 192 13.05 -6.85 -1.70
C TYR A 192 14.10 -6.16 -0.81
N ASN A 193 14.67 -6.87 0.17
CA ASN A 193 15.77 -6.38 1.00
C ASN A 193 17.05 -6.12 0.19
N ILE A 194 17.34 -6.97 -0.80
CA ILE A 194 18.39 -6.70 -1.78
C ILE A 194 17.99 -5.47 -2.60
N ARG A 195 16.80 -5.44 -3.18
CA ARG A 195 16.34 -4.35 -4.04
C ARG A 195 16.40 -2.96 -3.38
N ARG A 196 15.97 -2.83 -2.13
CA ARG A 196 16.00 -1.54 -1.39
C ARG A 196 17.41 -0.99 -1.15
N THR A 197 18.42 -1.82 -1.37
CA THR A 197 19.85 -1.50 -1.22
C THR A 197 20.42 -0.83 -2.49
N PHE A 198 19.67 -0.89 -3.60
CA PHE A 198 20.01 -0.31 -4.89
C PHE A 198 19.03 0.80 -5.29
N GLN A 199 19.53 1.81 -6.00
CA GLN A 199 18.72 2.80 -6.70
C GLN A 199 18.54 2.45 -8.17
N ASN A 200 17.56 3.07 -8.84
CA ASN A 200 17.42 2.93 -10.28
C ASN A 200 18.59 3.64 -10.99
N PRO A 201 19.20 3.03 -12.03
CA PRO A 201 20.31 3.65 -12.75
C PRO A 201 19.86 4.84 -13.60
N LEU A 202 18.59 4.89 -13.95
CA LEU A 202 17.97 5.96 -14.72
C LEU A 202 16.85 6.60 -13.91
N ARG A 203 16.72 7.93 -13.97
CA ARG A 203 15.60 8.67 -13.36
C ARG A 203 14.26 8.41 -14.07
N GLY A 204 14.32 7.89 -15.31
CA GLY A 204 13.18 7.47 -16.12
C GLY A 204 13.64 6.64 -17.32
N GLY A 205 12.78 5.76 -17.82
CA GLY A 205 13.09 4.85 -18.92
C GLY A 205 12.03 3.75 -19.10
N LEU A 206 12.01 3.12 -20.28
CA LEU A 206 11.13 1.99 -20.57
C LEU A 206 11.96 0.70 -20.45
N TYR A 207 11.57 -0.21 -19.57
CA TYR A 207 12.12 -1.56 -19.57
C TYR A 207 11.66 -2.24 -20.86
N SER A 208 12.56 -2.38 -21.83
CA SER A 208 12.25 -2.94 -23.15
C SER A 208 12.49 -4.44 -23.21
N SER A 209 13.42 -4.96 -22.41
CA SER A 209 13.67 -6.39 -22.28
C SER A 209 14.16 -6.72 -20.88
N LEU A 210 13.57 -7.75 -20.28
CA LEU A 210 13.91 -8.21 -18.94
C LEU A 210 15.01 -9.29 -19.00
N TYR A 211 15.57 -9.60 -17.84
CA TYR A 211 16.50 -10.70 -17.64
C TYR A 211 15.80 -12.06 -17.85
N GLY A 212 16.50 -13.01 -18.48
CA GLY A 212 16.02 -14.38 -18.69
C GLY A 212 15.91 -14.79 -20.17
N ASP A 213 15.27 -15.92 -20.42
CA ASP A 213 15.06 -16.45 -21.77
C ASP A 213 14.15 -15.53 -22.60
N ARG A 214 14.60 -15.19 -23.81
CA ARG A 214 13.82 -14.43 -24.80
C ARG A 214 13.98 -15.02 -26.19
N VAL A 215 13.00 -14.75 -27.06
CA VAL A 215 13.16 -15.00 -28.50
C VAL A 215 14.27 -14.07 -29.00
N ASP A 216 15.29 -14.63 -29.62
CA ASP A 216 16.40 -13.89 -30.19
C ASP A 216 15.86 -13.00 -31.34
N PRO A 217 16.03 -11.67 -31.29
CA PRO A 217 15.52 -10.77 -32.33
C PRO A 217 16.30 -10.85 -33.65
N MET A 218 17.45 -11.54 -33.66
CA MET A 218 18.37 -11.67 -34.81
C MET A 218 18.51 -13.11 -35.32
N ARG A 219 18.16 -14.13 -34.52
CA ARG A 219 18.17 -15.55 -34.93
C ARG A 219 16.84 -16.20 -34.57
N GLU A 220 16.33 -17.09 -35.42
CA GLU A 220 15.16 -17.91 -35.10
C GLU A 220 15.53 -18.91 -33.98
N GLY A 221 15.40 -18.51 -32.71
CA GLY A 221 15.73 -19.33 -31.55
C GLY A 221 15.51 -18.63 -30.21
N MET A 222 15.60 -19.38 -29.11
CA MET A 222 15.65 -18.79 -27.76
C MET A 222 17.08 -18.40 -27.41
N ALA A 223 17.28 -17.22 -26.86
CA ALA A 223 18.55 -16.74 -26.31
C ALA A 223 18.35 -16.23 -24.89
N PHE A 224 19.35 -16.46 -24.04
CA PHE A 224 19.34 -15.99 -22.66
C PHE A 224 19.86 -14.56 -22.55
N HIS A 225 19.05 -13.65 -21.99
CA HIS A 225 19.42 -12.26 -21.74
C HIS A 225 19.98 -12.11 -20.32
N ASN A 226 21.30 -11.90 -20.22
CA ASN A 226 22.04 -11.75 -18.97
C ASN A 226 21.96 -10.34 -18.35
N GLY A 227 21.13 -9.46 -18.90
CA GLY A 227 20.98 -8.08 -18.47
C GLY A 227 19.52 -7.62 -18.46
N VAL A 228 19.32 -6.31 -18.25
CA VAL A 228 18.03 -5.67 -18.38
C VAL A 228 18.19 -4.49 -19.31
N ASP A 229 17.37 -4.45 -20.37
CA ASP A 229 17.39 -3.38 -21.35
C ASP A 229 16.44 -2.28 -20.89
N ILE A 230 16.98 -1.08 -20.70
CA ILE A 230 16.21 0.11 -20.38
C ILE A 230 16.37 1.11 -21.51
N GLN A 231 15.31 1.26 -22.31
CA GLN A 231 15.24 2.24 -23.37
C GLN A 231 15.23 3.66 -22.77
N ALA A 232 16.20 4.45 -23.20
CA ALA A 232 16.38 5.86 -22.86
C ALA A 232 16.81 6.65 -24.10
N ARG A 233 16.64 7.97 -24.08
CA ARG A 233 17.14 8.84 -25.16
C ARG A 233 18.67 8.92 -25.09
N MET A 234 19.33 9.05 -26.23
CA MET A 234 20.78 9.27 -26.27
C MET A 234 21.16 10.50 -25.42
N GLY A 235 22.23 10.37 -24.62
CA GLY A 235 22.66 11.39 -23.68
C GLY A 235 21.92 11.42 -22.33
N THR A 236 20.96 10.51 -22.08
CA THR A 236 20.33 10.39 -20.75
C THR A 236 21.39 10.01 -19.71
N PRO A 237 21.56 10.77 -18.61
CA PRO A 237 22.52 10.43 -17.57
C PRO A 237 22.22 9.07 -16.93
N ILE A 238 23.23 8.22 -16.85
CA ILE A 238 23.21 6.95 -16.12
C ILE A 238 23.92 7.15 -14.79
N HIS A 239 23.32 6.66 -13.71
CA HIS A 239 23.86 6.76 -12.36
C HIS A 239 24.22 5.37 -11.82
N PRO A 240 25.25 5.26 -10.96
CA PRO A 240 25.56 4.00 -10.30
C PRO A 240 24.39 3.58 -9.41
N VAL A 241 24.03 2.30 -9.44
CA VAL A 241 22.90 1.77 -8.65
C VAL A 241 23.21 1.69 -7.15
N ARG A 242 24.50 1.77 -6.77
CA ARG A 242 25.00 1.75 -5.39
C ARG A 242 26.44 2.24 -5.37
N ASP A 243 26.92 2.65 -4.20
CA ASP A 243 28.33 2.91 -3.95
C ASP A 243 29.20 1.70 -4.30
N GLY A 244 30.34 1.94 -4.93
CA GLY A 244 31.28 0.92 -5.38
C GLY A 244 32.50 1.54 -6.04
N MET A 245 33.39 0.70 -6.56
CA MET A 245 34.58 1.11 -7.31
C MET A 245 34.44 0.65 -8.76
N VAL A 246 34.73 1.53 -9.71
CA VAL A 246 34.77 1.18 -11.14
C VAL A 246 35.95 0.24 -11.38
N SER A 247 35.68 -0.96 -11.90
CA SER A 247 36.72 -1.95 -12.25
C SER A 247 37.08 -1.95 -13.73
N LEU A 248 36.19 -1.46 -14.61
CA LEU A 248 36.39 -1.37 -16.06
C LEU A 248 35.76 -0.08 -16.59
N THR A 249 36.41 0.55 -17.56
CA THR A 249 35.79 1.62 -18.35
C THR A 249 36.41 1.63 -19.75
N GLY A 250 35.57 1.62 -20.79
CA GLY A 250 36.05 1.63 -22.17
C GLY A 250 35.14 0.88 -23.13
N TRP A 251 35.61 0.72 -24.37
CA TRP A 251 34.93 -0.10 -25.37
C TRP A 251 35.15 -1.59 -25.10
N MET A 252 34.06 -2.36 -25.10
CA MET A 252 34.07 -3.81 -24.94
C MET A 252 33.36 -4.46 -26.13
N ASP A 253 33.99 -5.50 -26.69
CA ASP A 253 33.43 -6.21 -27.83
C ASP A 253 32.04 -6.80 -27.51
N GLY A 254 31.09 -6.65 -28.42
CA GLY A 254 29.69 -7.05 -28.24
C GLY A 254 28.83 -6.16 -27.31
N TYR A 255 29.41 -5.36 -26.42
CA TYR A 255 28.67 -4.52 -25.45
C TYR A 255 28.77 -3.01 -25.73
N GLY A 256 29.77 -2.58 -26.51
CA GLY A 256 30.02 -1.18 -26.78
C GLY A 256 30.70 -0.46 -25.61
N LEU A 257 30.41 0.84 -25.44
CA LEU A 257 30.97 1.64 -24.35
C LEU A 257 30.40 1.17 -23.00
N THR A 258 31.29 0.68 -22.13
CA THR A 258 30.95 -0.01 -20.88
C THR A 258 31.65 0.63 -19.69
N VAL A 259 30.97 0.61 -18.54
CA VAL A 259 31.46 0.95 -17.19
C VAL A 259 31.02 -0.14 -16.23
#